data_AF-A0A521QP78-F1
#
_entry.id   AF-A0A521QP78-F1
#
_cell.length_a   1.000
_cell.length_b   1.000
_cell.length_c   1.000
_cell.angle_alpha   90.00
_cell.angle_beta   90.00
_cell.angle_gamma   90.00
#
_symmetry.space_group_name_H-M   'P 1'
#
loop_
_entity.id
_entity.type
_entity.pdbx_description
1 polymer ?
#
loop_
_entity_poly.entity_id
_entity_poly.type
_entity_poly.pdbx_seq_one_letter_code
_entity_poly.pdbx_strand_id
1 'polypeptide(L)'
;MGSLKSRRKSFTFNERTLEIRVVFDDDAEWTTWVYEDGHRLAAVASIEHETVVEGLTQGNDVIGDLIEASVSDVLAGDVELPPRKVS
;
A
#
# COMPACT_ATOMS: atom_id res chain seq x y z
N MET A 1 11.63 0.49 -19.08
CA MET A 1 10.56 1.02 -18.21
C MET A 1 9.75 -0.15 -17.70
N GLY A 2 9.99 -0.56 -16.45
CA GLY A 2 9.18 -1.59 -15.79
C GLY A 2 7.75 -1.06 -15.66
N SER A 3 6.78 -1.91 -15.99
CA SER A 3 5.38 -1.55 -15.84
C SER A 3 5.12 -1.20 -14.37
N LEU A 4 4.41 -0.09 -14.09
CA LEU A 4 3.83 0.22 -12.77
C LEU A 4 2.88 -0.88 -12.25
N LYS A 5 2.63 -1.94 -13.06
CA LYS A 5 1.81 -3.11 -12.74
C LYS A 5 2.36 -3.83 -11.50
N SER A 6 1.76 -3.48 -10.37
CA SER A 6 1.84 -4.09 -9.04
C SER A 6 3.24 -4.14 -8.42
N ARG A 7 3.58 -3.09 -7.67
CA ARG A 7 4.53 -3.21 -6.56
C ARG A 7 3.76 -3.56 -5.28
N ARG A 8 4.29 -4.55 -4.56
CA ARG A 8 3.69 -5.09 -3.34
C ARG A 8 4.79 -5.45 -2.35
N LYS A 9 4.50 -5.36 -1.05
CA LYS A 9 5.42 -5.76 0.02
C LYS A 9 4.69 -6.59 1.06
N SER A 10 5.20 -7.78 1.33
CA SER A 10 4.71 -8.65 2.40
C SER A 10 5.45 -8.38 3.70
N PHE A 11 4.74 -8.45 4.82
CA PHE A 11 5.28 -8.23 6.16
C PHE A 11 4.43 -8.96 7.21
N THR A 12 4.94 -9.09 8.43
CA THR A 12 4.24 -9.76 9.53
C THR A 12 3.81 -8.72 10.57
N PHE A 13 2.54 -8.74 10.96
CA PHE A 13 1.98 -7.91 12.02
C PHE A 13 1.03 -8.74 12.89
N ASN A 14 1.24 -8.79 14.20
CA ASN A 14 0.42 -9.60 15.13
C ASN A 14 0.21 -11.06 14.67
N GLU A 15 1.31 -11.72 14.24
CA GLU A 15 1.31 -13.10 13.72
C GLU A 15 0.47 -13.31 12.43
N ARG A 16 0.06 -12.22 11.77
CA ARG A 16 -0.62 -12.23 10.47
C ARG A 16 0.41 -11.94 9.37
N THR A 17 0.35 -12.71 8.30
CA THR A 17 1.09 -12.38 7.07
C THR A 17 0.24 -11.42 6.25
N LEU A 18 0.66 -10.16 6.20
CA LEU A 18 -0.03 -9.10 5.48
C LEU A 18 0.75 -8.71 4.23
N GLU A 19 0.07 -8.04 3.31
CA GLU A 19 0.67 -7.49 2.10
C GLU A 19 0.14 -6.07 1.84
N ILE A 20 1.03 -5.09 1.66
CA ILE A 20 0.67 -3.79 1.09
C ILE A 20 0.70 -3.90 -0.43
N ARG A 21 -0.34 -3.40 -1.09
CA ARG A 21 -0.35 -3.14 -2.53
C ARG A 21 -0.77 -1.69 -2.79
N VAL A 22 -0.23 -1.10 -3.84
CA VAL A 22 -0.71 0.18 -4.37
C VAL A 22 -1.65 -0.08 -5.54
N VAL A 23 -2.82 0.55 -5.52
CA VAL A 23 -3.85 0.44 -6.55
C VAL A 23 -4.19 1.84 -7.01
N PHE A 24 -4.25 2.04 -8.33
CA PHE A 24 -4.80 3.28 -8.89
C PHE A 24 -6.32 3.14 -8.94
N ASP A 25 -7.05 4.04 -8.30
CA ASP A 25 -8.51 4.03 -8.20
C ASP A 25 -9.17 5.03 -9.15
N ASP A 26 -10.50 4.95 -9.24
CA ASP A 26 -11.31 5.73 -10.19
C ASP A 26 -11.30 7.24 -9.89
N ASP A 27 -10.95 7.63 -8.66
CA ASP A 27 -10.81 9.02 -8.23
C ASP A 27 -9.44 9.64 -8.63
N ALA A 28 -8.68 8.93 -9.46
CA ALA A 28 -7.35 9.32 -9.92
C ALA A 28 -6.31 9.44 -8.79
N GLU A 29 -6.43 8.60 -7.75
CA GLU A 29 -5.45 8.49 -6.68
C GLU A 29 -4.74 7.14 -6.72
N TRP A 30 -3.53 7.11 -6.16
CA TRP A 30 -2.82 5.88 -5.85
C TRP A 30 -3.04 5.58 -4.38
N THR A 31 -3.87 4.58 -4.11
CA THR A 31 -4.21 4.18 -2.74
C THR A 31 -3.46 2.91 -2.35
N THR A 32 -2.84 2.93 -1.17
CA THR A 32 -2.24 1.74 -0.56
C THR A 32 -3.26 1.00 0.28
N TRP A 33 -3.30 -0.32 0.09
CA TRP A 33 -4.24 -1.20 0.75
C TRP A 33 -3.51 -2.35 1.43
N VAL A 34 -3.95 -2.68 2.64
CA VAL A 34 -3.56 -3.90 3.35
C VAL A 34 -4.38 -5.07 2.81
N TYR A 35 -3.69 -6.17 2.53
CA TYR A 35 -4.27 -7.45 2.16
C TYR A 35 -3.86 -8.54 3.15
N GLU A 36 -4.76 -9.51 3.34
CA GLU A 36 -4.48 -10.78 4.01
C GLU A 36 -5.07 -11.90 3.15
N ASP A 37 -4.26 -12.90 2.82
CA ASP A 37 -4.66 -14.03 1.97
C ASP A 37 -5.39 -13.62 0.67
N GLY A 38 -4.94 -12.51 0.06
CA GLY A 38 -5.53 -11.96 -1.16
C GLY A 38 -6.80 -11.11 -0.97
N HIS A 39 -7.28 -10.96 0.26
CA HIS A 39 -8.46 -10.15 0.59
C HIS A 39 -8.05 -8.77 1.07
N ARG A 40 -8.69 -7.73 0.52
CA ARG A 40 -8.48 -6.34 0.93
C ARG A 40 -9.09 -6.11 2.31
N LEU A 41 -8.30 -5.56 3.24
CA LEU A 41 -8.70 -5.33 4.63
C LEU A 41 -8.99 -3.85 4.92
N ALA A 42 -8.02 -2.97 4.67
CA ALA A 42 -8.09 -1.55 5.01
C ALA A 42 -7.24 -0.71 4.04
N ALA A 43 -7.64 0.53 3.80
CA ALA A 43 -6.81 1.54 3.14
C ALA A 43 -5.82 2.12 4.16
N VAL A 44 -4.64 2.53 3.70
CA VAL A 44 -3.60 3.13 4.55
C VAL A 44 -3.39 4.58 4.17
N ALA A 45 -2.99 4.83 2.93
CA ALA A 45 -2.72 6.18 2.42
C ALA A 45 -3.15 6.30 0.97
N SER A 46 -3.42 7.54 0.55
CA SER A 46 -3.73 7.90 -0.84
C SER A 46 -2.84 9.07 -1.26
N ILE A 47 -2.44 9.08 -2.53
CA ILE A 47 -1.67 10.16 -3.14
C ILE A 47 -2.18 10.45 -4.54
N GLU A 48 -2.27 11.71 -4.92
CA GLU A 48 -2.77 12.12 -6.23
C GLU A 48 -1.92 11.56 -7.38
N HIS A 49 -2.56 11.23 -8.51
CA HIS A 49 -1.88 10.75 -9.71
C HIS A 49 -0.75 11.69 -10.14
N GLU A 50 -1.00 13.01 -10.12
CA GLU A 50 -0.05 14.01 -10.59
C GLU A 50 1.24 14.04 -9.77
N THR A 51 1.14 13.89 -8.44
CA THR A 51 2.31 13.83 -7.56
C THR A 51 3.18 12.61 -7.87
N VAL A 52 2.57 11.47 -8.15
CA VAL A 52 3.30 10.25 -8.55
C VAL A 52 3.98 10.45 -9.89
N VAL A 53 3.28 11.01 -10.89
CA VAL A 53 3.84 11.27 -12.22
C VAL A 53 5.00 12.26 -12.16
N GLU A 54 4.85 13.34 -11.38
CA GLU A 54 5.90 14.34 -11.20
C GLU A 54 7.15 13.72 -10.56
N GLY A 55 6.98 13.00 -9.45
CA GLY A 55 8.11 12.38 -8.77
C GLY A 55 8.82 11.33 -9.64
N LEU A 56 8.08 10.51 -10.38
CA LEU A 56 8.67 9.56 -11.34
C LEU A 56 9.44 10.27 -12.46
N THR A 57 8.94 11.42 -12.94
CA THR A 57 9.61 12.25 -13.95
C THR A 57 10.92 12.83 -13.42
N GLN A 58 10.97 13.15 -12.12
CA GLN A 58 12.17 13.59 -11.42
C GLN A 58 13.13 12.45 -11.04
N GLY A 59 12.74 11.19 -11.30
CA GLY A 59 13.55 10.01 -10.98
C GLY A 59 13.38 9.49 -9.55
N ASN A 60 12.38 9.98 -8.80
CA ASN A 60 12.08 9.52 -7.45
C ASN A 60 11.23 8.23 -7.48
N ASP A 61 11.46 7.34 -6.51
CA ASP A 61 10.67 6.12 -6.35
C ASP A 61 9.45 6.33 -5.44
N VAL A 62 8.55 7.24 -5.84
CA VAL A 62 7.38 7.64 -5.04
C VAL A 62 6.53 6.43 -4.61
N ILE A 63 6.33 5.46 -5.50
CA ILE A 63 5.55 4.25 -5.22
C ILE A 63 6.27 3.34 -4.22
N GLY A 64 7.59 3.22 -4.32
CA GLY A 64 8.39 2.48 -3.35
C GLY A 64 8.32 3.12 -1.97
N ASP A 65 8.54 4.43 -1.90
CA ASP A 65 8.50 5.20 -0.65
C ASP A 65 7.12 5.14 0.01
N LEU A 66 6.05 5.23 -0.77
CA LEU A 66 4.68 5.10 -0.29
C LEU A 66 4.40 3.71 0.32
N ILE A 67 4.92 2.65 -0.28
CA ILE A 67 4.80 1.28 0.26
C ILE A 67 5.54 1.17 1.60
N GLU A 68 6.77 1.69 1.69
CA GLU A 68 7.58 1.63 2.91
C GLU A 68 6.95 2.43 4.06
N ALA A 69 6.42 3.62 3.77
CA ALA A 69 5.66 4.42 4.72
C ALA A 69 4.41 3.66 5.19
N SER A 70 3.62 3.13 4.25
CA SER A 70 2.39 2.39 4.58
C SER A 70 2.64 1.15 5.44
N VAL A 71 3.75 0.43 5.21
CA VAL A 71 4.15 -0.70 6.07
C VAL A 71 4.48 -0.21 7.48
N SER A 72 5.18 0.91 7.59
CA SER A 72 5.54 1.50 8.89
C SER A 72 4.31 1.91 9.68
N ASP A 73 3.31 2.54 9.05
CA ASP A 73 2.06 2.96 9.69
C ASP A 73 1.28 1.74 10.23
N VAL A 74 1.19 0.66 9.45
CA VAL A 74 0.53 -0.57 9.92
C VAL A 74 1.29 -1.20 11.09
N LEU A 75 2.62 -1.24 11.04
CA LEU A 75 3.45 -1.76 12.13
C LEU A 75 3.37 -0.91 13.40
N ALA A 76 3.18 0.40 13.26
CA ALA A 76 2.95 1.33 14.37
C ALA A 76 1.56 1.16 14.99
N GLY A 77 0.62 0.52 14.29
CA GLY A 77 -0.76 0.36 14.71
C GLY A 77 -1.64 1.57 14.39
N ASP A 78 -1.18 2.45 13.50
CA ASP A 78 -1.92 3.66 13.08
C ASP A 78 -3.07 3.32 12.11
N VAL A 79 -3.10 2.09 11.61
CA VAL A 79 -4.15 1.56 10.74
C VAL A 79 -4.99 0.55 11.51
N GLU A 80 -6.29 0.83 11.65
CA GLU A 80 -7.23 -0.11 12.25
C GLU A 80 -7.49 -1.29 11.30
N LEU A 81 -7.07 -2.48 11.72
CA LEU A 81 -7.29 -3.72 10.96
C LEU A 81 -8.46 -4.50 11.55
N PRO A 82 -9.30 -5.11 10.69
CA PRO A 82 -10.36 -5.99 11.16
C PRO A 82 -9.77 -7.17 11.95
N PRO A 83 -10.51 -7.73 12.93
CA PRO A 83 -10.08 -8.88 13.69
C PRO A 83 -9.79 -10.05 12.75
N ARG A 84 -8.85 -10.91 13.16
CA ARG A 84 -8.49 -12.10 12.40
C ARG A 84 -9.75 -12.95 12.20
N LYS A 85 -10.05 -13.31 10.95
CA LYS A 85 -11.05 -14.35 10.70
C LYS A 85 -10.46 -15.65 11.24
N VAL A 86 -10.97 -16.09 12.39
CA VAL A 86 -10.78 -17.47 12.86
C VAL A 86 -11.62 -18.34 11.92
N SER A 87 -10.95 -19.00 10.99
CA SER A 87 -11.54 -20.08 10.19
C SER A 87 -11.93 -21.25 11.06
#